data_AF-A0A348Z7J7-F1
#
_entry.id   AF-A0A348Z7J7-F1
#
_cell.length_a   1.000
_cell.length_b   1.000
_cell.length_c   1.000
_cell.angle_alpha   90.00
_cell.angle_beta   90.00
_cell.angle_gamma   90.00
#
_symmetry.space_group_name_H-M   'P 1'
#
loop_
_entity.id
_entity.type
_entity.pdbx_description
1 polymer ?
#
loop_
_entity_poly.entity_id
_entity_poly.type
_entity_poly.pdbx_seq_one_letter_code
_entity_poly.pdbx_strand_id
1 'polypeptide(L)'
;YVDRSNLIKVFIILISICALVLSCIYFIFFSPRANIILSLDSNIKIGINRNKIVKITDSSGSTLGLEDLSSLKGNELNLGLNLLFDSALKEELIPKCDEYSPGSVYIYITKDNKREPLNFDNFKKYAEKYNYKVIINRNDNDLNID
;
A
#
# COMPACT_ATOMS: atom_id res chain seq x y z
N TYR A 1 6.37 -3.33 56.06
CA TYR A 1 6.90 -2.21 55.26
C TYR A 1 7.01 -2.70 53.84
N VAL A 2 6.18 -2.22 52.92
CA VAL A 2 6.26 -2.65 51.52
C VAL A 2 7.50 -1.99 50.92
N ASP A 3 8.46 -2.80 50.51
CA ASP A 3 9.75 -2.33 50.01
C ASP A 3 9.55 -1.63 48.65
N ARG A 4 9.41 -0.30 48.70
CA ARG A 4 9.08 0.54 47.54
C ARG A 4 10.06 0.33 46.38
N SER A 5 11.31 -0.02 46.68
CA SER A 5 12.34 -0.31 45.67
C SER A 5 12.00 -1.54 44.82
N ASN A 6 11.54 -2.63 45.44
CA ASN A 6 11.15 -3.84 44.73
C ASN A 6 9.86 -3.64 43.92
N LEU A 7 8.93 -2.85 44.43
CA LEU A 7 7.72 -2.48 43.68
C LEU A 7 8.03 -1.64 42.44
N ILE A 8 8.93 -0.66 42.54
CA ILE A 8 9.38 0.15 41.40
C ILE A 8 10.04 -0.74 40.33
N LYS A 9 10.90 -1.68 40.72
CA LYS A 9 11.54 -2.63 39.78
C LYS A 9 10.50 -3.50 39.05
N VAL A 10 9.50 -4.03 39.77
CA VAL A 10 8.42 -4.82 39.17
C VAL A 10 7.62 -3.97 38.17
N PHE A 11 7.31 -2.71 38.49
CA PHE A 11 6.64 -1.82 37.54
C PHE A 11 7.46 -1.54 36.29
N ILE A 12 8.78 -1.30 36.41
CA ILE A 12 9.67 -1.08 35.25
C ILE A 12 9.71 -2.32 34.34
N ILE A 13 9.78 -3.51 34.94
CA ILE A 13 9.75 -4.78 34.19
C ILE A 13 8.42 -4.93 33.45
N LEU A 14 7.29 -4.65 34.12
CA LEU A 14 5.96 -4.73 33.52
C LEU A 14 5.81 -3.77 32.33
N ILE A 15 6.25 -2.51 32.48
CA ILE A 15 6.22 -1.50 31.41
C ILE A 15 7.08 -1.95 30.23
N SER A 16 8.27 -2.51 30.49
CA SER A 16 9.17 -2.99 29.45
C SER A 16 8.57 -4.16 28.66
N ILE A 17 7.90 -5.10 29.35
CA ILE A 17 7.19 -6.21 28.70
C ILE A 17 6.04 -5.66 27.85
N CYS A 18 5.23 -4.74 28.37
CA CYS A 18 4.15 -4.10 27.60
C CYS A 18 4.67 -3.40 26.35
N ALA A 19 5.78 -2.65 26.45
CA ALA A 19 6.39 -1.97 25.31
C ALA A 19 6.88 -2.97 24.24
N LEU A 20 7.50 -4.08 24.65
CA LEU A 20 7.92 -5.17 23.75
C LEU A 20 6.72 -5.81 23.04
N VAL A 21 5.65 -6.13 23.79
CA VAL A 21 4.43 -6.74 23.21
C VAL A 21 3.79 -5.81 22.18
N LEU A 22 3.66 -4.51 22.50
CA LEU A 22 3.13 -3.52 21.56
C LEU A 22 3.99 -3.39 20.29
N SER A 23 5.32 -3.42 20.44
CA SER A 23 6.24 -3.38 19.30
C SER A 23 6.09 -4.62 18.39
N CYS A 24 5.97 -5.81 18.97
CA CYS A 24 5.73 -7.05 18.23
C CYS A 24 4.40 -7.02 17.47
N ILE A 25 3.31 -6.59 18.12
CA ILE A 25 2.01 -6.43 17.48
C ILE A 25 2.11 -5.45 16.31
N TYR A 26 2.77 -4.30 16.53
CA TYR A 26 2.97 -3.32 15.47
C TYR A 26 3.69 -3.92 14.26
N PHE A 27 4.78 -4.65 14.50
CA PHE A 27 5.55 -5.28 13.43
C PHE A 27 4.76 -6.34 12.67
N ILE A 28 3.95 -7.15 13.36
CA ILE A 28 3.18 -8.23 12.72
C ILE A 28 2.06 -7.67 11.83
N PHE A 29 1.37 -6.62 12.27
CA PHE A 29 0.15 -6.12 11.62
C PHE A 29 0.38 -4.89 10.73
N PHE A 30 1.30 -3.99 11.09
CA PHE A 30 1.48 -2.71 10.39
C PHE A 30 2.77 -2.65 9.54
N SER A 31 3.61 -3.69 9.58
CA SER A 31 4.77 -3.78 8.69
C SER A 31 4.38 -4.32 7.31
N PRO A 32 4.84 -3.69 6.21
CA PRO A 32 4.55 -4.16 4.86
C PRO A 32 5.26 -5.48 4.55
N ARG A 33 4.50 -6.48 4.08
CA ARG A 33 5.01 -7.77 3.64
C ARG A 33 5.31 -7.80 2.14
N ALA A 34 4.51 -7.07 1.36
CA ALA A 34 4.76 -6.82 -0.05
C ALA A 34 4.88 -5.31 -0.29
N ASN A 35 5.60 -4.92 -1.35
CA ASN A 35 5.69 -3.53 -1.79
C ASN A 35 5.43 -3.46 -3.28
N ILE A 36 4.56 -2.54 -3.68
CA ILE A 36 4.32 -2.19 -5.07
C ILE A 36 4.69 -0.72 -5.30
N ILE A 37 5.03 -0.38 -6.53
CA ILE A 37 5.15 0.98 -7.01
C ILE A 37 4.04 1.16 -8.05
N LEU A 38 3.12 2.06 -7.77
CA LEU A 38 2.11 2.51 -8.70
C LEU A 38 2.67 3.73 -9.45
N SER A 39 2.64 3.67 -10.77
CA SER A 39 3.06 4.74 -11.65
C SER A 39 1.85 5.20 -12.47
N LEU A 40 1.34 6.36 -12.09
CA LEU A 40 0.23 7.07 -12.73
C LEU A 40 0.77 8.34 -13.38
N ASP A 41 0.94 9.39 -12.56
CA ASP A 41 1.69 10.62 -12.85
C ASP A 41 3.02 10.63 -12.07
N SER A 42 2.93 10.26 -10.78
CA SER A 42 4.06 10.08 -9.88
C SER A 42 4.29 8.61 -9.51
N ASN A 43 5.47 8.32 -8.96
CA ASN A 43 5.81 6.99 -8.45
C ASN A 43 5.44 6.88 -6.97
N ILE A 44 4.30 6.26 -6.71
CA ILE A 44 3.77 6.03 -5.36
C ILE A 44 4.15 4.63 -4.90
N LYS A 45 4.92 4.53 -3.83
CA LYS A 45 5.26 3.24 -3.21
C LYS A 45 4.20 2.85 -2.19
N ILE A 46 3.56 1.70 -2.40
CA ILE A 46 2.50 1.17 -1.55
C ILE A 46 2.98 -0.13 -0.91
N GLY A 47 3.04 -0.15 0.42
CA GLY A 47 3.33 -1.31 1.24
C GLY A 47 2.05 -2.01 1.65
N ILE A 48 1.98 -3.32 1.40
CA ILE A 48 0.80 -4.17 1.56
C ILE A 48 1.07 -5.26 2.59
N ASN A 49 0.10 -5.55 3.43
CA ASN A 49 0.10 -6.66 4.38
C ASN A 49 -1.30 -7.28 4.43
N ARG A 50 -1.43 -8.60 4.18
CA ARG A 50 -2.73 -9.30 4.20
C ARG A 50 -3.80 -8.63 3.35
N ASN A 51 -3.47 -8.34 2.09
CA ASN A 51 -4.33 -7.61 1.14
C ASN A 51 -4.73 -6.18 1.57
N LYS A 52 -4.13 -5.62 2.62
CA LYS A 52 -4.41 -4.26 3.10
C LYS A 52 -3.21 -3.34 2.91
N ILE A 53 -3.49 -2.09 2.60
CA ILE A 53 -2.47 -1.04 2.51
C ILE A 53 -2.06 -0.65 3.92
N VAL A 54 -0.80 -0.84 4.27
CA VAL A 54 -0.26 -0.50 5.61
C VAL A 54 0.72 0.67 5.57
N LYS A 55 1.29 0.95 4.41
CA LYS A 55 2.23 2.05 4.21
C LYS A 55 2.05 2.63 2.83
N ILE A 56 2.06 3.96 2.72
CA ILE A 56 2.20 4.66 1.45
C ILE A 56 3.38 5.60 1.59
N THR A 57 4.18 5.70 0.55
CA THR A 57 5.30 6.62 0.49
C THR A 57 5.34 7.18 -0.90
N ASP A 58 5.06 8.47 -1.00
CA ASP A 58 5.29 9.21 -2.23
C ASP A 58 6.78 9.57 -2.30
N SER A 59 7.42 9.15 -3.38
CA SER A 59 8.84 9.42 -3.62
C SER A 59 9.07 10.65 -4.52
N SER A 60 8.00 11.18 -5.10
CA SER A 60 8.04 12.22 -6.12
C SER A 60 7.63 13.60 -5.58
N GLY A 61 7.08 13.68 -4.37
CA GLY A 61 6.56 14.94 -3.82
C GLY A 61 5.34 15.45 -4.59
N SER A 62 4.49 14.52 -5.02
CA SER A 62 3.37 14.75 -5.91
C SER A 62 2.25 15.59 -5.28
N THR A 63 1.44 16.15 -6.18
CA THR A 63 0.28 17.01 -5.94
C THR A 63 -0.90 16.30 -5.26
N LEU A 64 -0.95 14.97 -5.31
CA LEU A 64 -1.85 14.15 -4.49
C LEU A 64 -1.47 14.34 -3.02
N GLY A 65 -2.18 15.24 -2.34
CA GLY A 65 -1.88 15.63 -0.97
C GLY A 65 -1.65 14.43 -0.05
N LEU A 66 -0.63 14.52 0.80
CA LEU A 66 -0.31 13.49 1.82
C LEU A 66 -1.51 13.12 2.71
N GLU A 67 -2.45 14.04 2.88
CA GLU A 67 -3.69 13.83 3.64
C GLU A 67 -4.60 12.81 2.95
N ASP A 68 -4.80 12.91 1.64
CA ASP A 68 -5.57 11.94 0.87
C ASP A 68 -4.88 10.58 0.87
N LEU A 69 -3.55 10.55 0.81
CA LEU A 69 -2.78 9.31 0.90
C LEU A 69 -2.87 8.63 2.26
N SER A 70 -3.06 9.40 3.34
CA SER A 70 -3.19 8.84 4.69
C SER A 70 -4.52 8.08 4.87
N SER A 71 -5.58 8.55 4.23
CA SER A 71 -6.92 7.96 4.27
C SER A 71 -7.00 6.56 3.62
N LEU A 72 -6.04 6.26 2.75
CA LEU A 72 -5.95 4.98 2.04
C LEU A 72 -5.39 3.86 2.93
N LYS A 73 -4.70 4.21 4.02
CA LYS A 73 -4.12 3.23 4.94
C LYS A 73 -5.23 2.46 5.67
N GLY A 74 -5.15 1.14 5.66
CA GLY A 74 -6.13 0.23 6.27
C GLY A 74 -7.16 -0.30 5.28
N ASN A 75 -7.31 0.33 4.11
CA ASN A 75 -8.16 -0.18 3.03
C ASN A 75 -7.56 -1.44 2.39
N GLU A 76 -8.44 -2.23 1.78
CA GLU A 76 -8.02 -3.33 0.91
C GLU A 76 -7.31 -2.79 -0.34
N LEU A 77 -6.39 -3.58 -0.88
CA LEU A 77 -5.53 -3.19 -2.01
C LEU A 77 -6.33 -2.61 -3.18
N ASN A 78 -7.30 -3.36 -3.69
CA ASN A 78 -8.08 -2.94 -4.85
C ASN A 78 -8.92 -1.68 -4.57
N LEU A 79 -9.53 -1.59 -3.39
CA LEU A 79 -10.30 -0.41 -3.00
C LEU A 79 -9.40 0.83 -2.90
N GLY A 80 -8.24 0.69 -2.27
CA GLY A 80 -7.28 1.79 -2.15
C GLY A 80 -6.72 2.23 -3.51
N LEU A 81 -6.48 1.29 -4.42
CA LEU A 81 -6.06 1.62 -5.79
C LEU A 81 -7.17 2.32 -6.60
N ASN A 82 -8.43 1.91 -6.44
CA ASN A 82 -9.57 2.61 -7.06
C ASN A 82 -9.66 4.06 -6.56
N LEU A 83 -9.56 4.26 -5.24
CA LEU A 83 -9.60 5.61 -4.65
C LEU A 83 -8.44 6.49 -5.13
N LEU A 84 -7.23 5.93 -5.22
CA LEU A 84 -6.08 6.65 -5.78
C LEU A 84 -6.31 7.07 -7.23
N PHE A 85 -6.86 6.16 -8.02
CA PHE A 85 -7.14 6.40 -9.42
C PHE A 85 -8.24 7.46 -9.59
N ASP A 86 -9.30 7.41 -8.78
CA ASP A 86 -10.36 8.41 -8.77
C ASP A 86 -9.83 9.80 -8.38
N SER A 87 -8.99 9.88 -7.35
CA SER A 87 -8.34 11.13 -6.96
C SER A 87 -7.45 11.67 -8.08
N ALA A 88 -6.65 10.82 -8.72
CA ALA A 88 -5.80 11.23 -9.84
C ALA A 88 -6.60 11.73 -11.06
N LEU A 89 -7.76 11.11 -11.35
CA LEU A 89 -8.68 11.57 -12.38
C LEU A 89 -9.33 12.92 -12.02
N LYS A 90 -9.74 13.08 -10.76
CA LYS A 90 -10.42 14.28 -10.27
C LYS A 90 -9.48 15.49 -10.23
N GLU A 91 -8.23 15.28 -9.88
CA GLU A 91 -7.17 16.30 -9.87
C GLU A 91 -6.55 16.52 -11.25
N GLU A 92 -7.06 15.84 -12.29
CA GLU A 92 -6.58 15.95 -13.67
C GLU A 92 -5.09 15.58 -13.85
N LEU A 93 -4.53 14.78 -12.92
CA LEU A 93 -3.15 14.29 -12.99
C LEU A 93 -2.98 13.23 -14.07
N ILE A 94 -4.06 12.52 -14.38
CA ILE A 94 -4.12 11.59 -15.50
C ILE A 94 -5.21 12.04 -16.48
N PRO A 95 -4.97 11.95 -17.80
CA PRO A 95 -5.92 12.43 -18.80
C PRO A 95 -7.18 11.56 -18.82
N LYS A 96 -8.31 12.15 -19.24
CA LYS A 96 -9.49 11.35 -19.57
C LYS A 96 -9.25 10.64 -20.90
N CYS A 97 -9.34 9.32 -20.90
CA CYS A 97 -9.12 8.49 -22.07
C CYS A 97 -10.43 8.13 -22.77
N ASP A 98 -10.39 8.10 -24.10
CA ASP A 98 -11.49 7.61 -24.95
C ASP A 98 -11.14 6.24 -25.54
N GLU A 99 -12.08 5.66 -26.31
CA GLU A 99 -11.88 4.36 -26.97
C GLU A 99 -10.72 4.37 -27.99
N TYR A 100 -10.30 5.54 -28.46
CA TYR A 100 -9.29 5.70 -29.50
C TYR A 100 -7.87 5.92 -28.93
N SER A 101 -7.77 6.41 -27.70
CA SER A 101 -6.51 6.69 -27.00
C SER A 101 -6.54 6.11 -25.58
N PRO A 102 -6.41 4.78 -25.44
CA PRO A 102 -6.44 4.13 -24.14
C PRO A 102 -5.23 4.53 -23.28
N GLY A 103 -5.49 4.81 -22.01
CA GLY A 103 -4.48 5.11 -21.01
C GLY A 103 -3.81 3.83 -20.49
N SER A 104 -2.67 3.98 -19.83
CA SER A 104 -1.99 2.86 -19.17
C SER A 104 -1.54 3.23 -17.76
N VAL A 105 -1.84 2.34 -16.81
CA VAL A 105 -1.38 2.42 -15.43
C VAL A 105 -0.36 1.32 -15.20
N TYR A 106 0.81 1.65 -14.65
CA TYR A 106 1.84 0.65 -14.39
C TYR A 106 1.93 0.32 -12.90
N ILE A 107 1.92 -0.97 -12.57
CA ILE A 107 2.16 -1.47 -11.22
C ILE A 107 3.41 -2.33 -11.23
N TYR A 108 4.42 -1.96 -10.43
CA TYR A 108 5.65 -2.71 -10.27
C TYR A 108 5.70 -3.36 -8.90
N ILE A 109 5.76 -4.68 -8.84
CA ILE A 109 5.90 -5.44 -7.59
C ILE A 109 7.39 -5.50 -7.25
N THR A 110 7.82 -4.74 -6.25
CA THR A 110 9.24 -4.62 -5.86
C THR A 110 9.64 -5.58 -4.75
N LYS A 111 8.66 -6.05 -3.98
CA LYS A 111 8.85 -7.09 -2.96
C LYS A 111 7.56 -7.90 -2.87
N ASP A 112 7.66 -9.20 -3.10
CA ASP A 112 6.57 -10.14 -2.85
C ASP A 112 7.13 -11.31 -2.03
N ASN A 113 6.45 -11.62 -0.93
CA ASN A 113 6.84 -12.71 -0.06
C ASN A 113 6.22 -14.06 -0.51
N LYS A 114 5.55 -14.10 -1.68
CA LYS A 114 4.93 -15.25 -2.37
C LYS A 114 3.91 -16.08 -1.56
N ARG A 115 3.75 -15.80 -0.26
CA ARG A 115 2.80 -16.49 0.64
C ARG A 115 1.35 -16.08 0.40
N GLU A 116 1.13 -14.88 -0.10
CA GLU A 116 -0.20 -14.34 -0.45
C GLU A 116 -0.03 -13.58 -1.77
N PRO A 117 -0.39 -14.18 -2.93
CA PRO A 117 -0.27 -13.51 -4.21
C PRO A 117 -1.18 -12.28 -4.23
N LEU A 118 -0.65 -11.15 -4.70
CA LEU A 118 -1.41 -9.93 -4.85
C LEU A 118 -2.40 -10.08 -6.00
N ASN A 119 -3.68 -9.82 -5.74
CA ASN A 119 -4.73 -9.82 -6.77
C ASN A 119 -5.10 -8.38 -7.13
N PHE A 120 -5.06 -8.07 -8.43
CA PHE A 120 -5.40 -6.77 -8.99
C PHE A 120 -6.60 -6.80 -9.95
N ASP A 121 -7.32 -7.92 -10.04
CA ASP A 121 -8.37 -8.14 -11.04
C ASP A 121 -9.52 -7.14 -10.90
N ASN A 122 -9.86 -6.78 -9.66
CA ASN A 122 -10.90 -5.79 -9.40
C ASN A 122 -10.45 -4.39 -9.83
N PHE A 123 -9.19 -4.02 -9.58
CA PHE A 123 -8.64 -2.76 -10.05
C PHE A 123 -8.52 -2.72 -11.58
N LYS A 124 -8.08 -3.82 -12.22
CA LYS A 124 -8.07 -3.97 -13.69
C LYS A 124 -9.44 -3.68 -14.29
N LYS A 125 -10.48 -4.37 -13.81
CA LYS A 125 -11.87 -4.16 -14.24
C LYS A 125 -12.39 -2.76 -13.94
N TYR A 126 -11.92 -2.13 -12.87
CA TYR A 126 -12.31 -0.76 -12.52
C TYR A 126 -11.72 0.25 -13.50
N ALA A 127 -10.41 0.19 -13.73
CA ALA A 127 -9.69 1.09 -14.64
C ALA A 127 -10.14 0.93 -16.10
N GLU A 128 -10.50 -0.28 -16.53
CA GLU A 128 -11.05 -0.53 -17.87
C GLU A 128 -12.32 0.27 -18.16
N LYS A 129 -13.15 0.56 -17.14
CA LYS A 129 -14.35 1.41 -17.30
C LYS A 129 -14.01 2.84 -17.71
N TYR A 130 -12.78 3.27 -17.49
CA TYR A 130 -12.25 4.59 -17.85
C TYR A 130 -11.28 4.51 -19.05
N ASN A 131 -11.29 3.40 -19.80
CA ASN A 131 -10.36 3.13 -20.90
C ASN A 131 -8.88 3.11 -20.50
N TYR A 132 -8.59 2.70 -19.27
CA TYR A 132 -7.22 2.49 -18.78
C TYR A 132 -6.87 1.01 -18.71
N LYS A 133 -5.73 0.65 -19.29
CA LYS A 133 -5.14 -0.68 -19.14
C LYS A 133 -4.17 -0.70 -17.95
N VAL A 134 -4.37 -1.63 -17.02
CA VAL A 134 -3.43 -1.82 -15.91
C VAL A 134 -2.39 -2.86 -16.30
N ILE A 135 -1.12 -2.48 -16.29
CA ILE A 135 0.02 -3.30 -16.67
C ILE A 135 0.87 -3.60 -15.43
N ILE A 136 0.99 -4.88 -15.09
CA ILE A 136 1.76 -5.32 -13.92
C ILE A 136 3.15 -5.80 -14.38
N ASN A 137 4.22 -5.33 -13.75
CA ASN A 137 5.62 -5.72 -14.01
C ASN A 137 6.06 -5.64 -15.49
N ARG A 138 5.37 -4.84 -16.32
CA ARG A 138 5.59 -4.76 -17.78
C ARG A 138 5.49 -6.09 -18.54
N ASN A 139 5.01 -7.17 -17.91
CA ASN A 139 4.77 -8.47 -18.54
C ASN A 139 3.47 -9.14 -18.05
N ASP A 140 2.58 -8.38 -17.39
CA ASP A 140 1.35 -8.89 -16.77
C ASP A 140 1.57 -10.02 -15.73
N ASN A 141 2.77 -10.07 -15.14
CA ASN A 141 3.24 -11.12 -14.25
C ASN A 141 3.46 -12.50 -14.92
N ASP A 142 3.60 -12.54 -16.25
CA ASP A 142 4.00 -13.74 -16.98
C ASP A 142 5.47 -14.03 -16.67
N LEU A 143 5.70 -14.84 -15.63
CA LEU A 143 7.00 -15.39 -15.30
C LEU A 143 7.41 -16.31 -16.46
N ASN A 144 7.98 -15.71 -17.51
CA ASN A 144 8.72 -16.46 -18.52
C ASN A 144 9.97 -16.98 -17.80
N ILE A 145 9.82 -18.17 -17.21
CA ILE A 145 10.92 -18.98 -16.70
C ILE A 145 11.43 -19.72 -17.93
N ASP A 146 12.42 -19.13 -18.60
CA ASP A 146 13.38 -19.90 -19.40
C ASP A 146 14.41 -20.55 -18.45
#